data_AF-A0A7S2TY14-F1
#
_entry.id   AF-A0A7S2TY14-F1
#
_cell.length_a   1.000
_cell.length_b   1.000
_cell.length_c   1.000
_cell.angle_alpha   90.00
_cell.angle_beta   90.00
_cell.angle_gamma   90.00
#
_symmetry.space_group_name_H-M   'P 1'
#
loop_
_entity.id
_entity.type
_entity.pdbx_description
1 polymer ?
#
loop_
_entity_poly.entity_id
_entity_poly.type
_entity_poly.pdbx_seq_one_letter_code
_entity_poly.pdbx_strand_id
1 'polypeptide(L)'
;SFYRYDPSVRFSAEFWFRIYPKASKRKSDAEVLLARSCKLLVHEICHLYLVDHCTNYACVMNGSGHLEEDYRQPYHLCPVDLRKLCRRLGFDVMERYRLLRHVCQKNPALKDYGQWIQSRVAALS
;
A
#
# COMPACT_ATOMS: atom_id res chain seq x y z
N SER A 1 -10.44 -6.23 -6.53
CA SER A 1 -10.93 -5.09 -7.35
C SER A 1 -10.68 -3.79 -6.61
N PHE A 2 -10.12 -2.76 -7.27
CA PHE A 2 -9.92 -1.43 -6.67
C PHE A 2 -11.21 -0.75 -6.22
N TYR A 3 -12.36 -1.15 -6.81
CA TYR A 3 -13.67 -0.65 -6.41
C TYR A 3 -13.99 -0.90 -4.94
N ARG A 4 -13.38 -1.94 -4.34
CA ARG A 4 -13.52 -2.25 -2.91
C ARG A 4 -12.90 -1.19 -2.00
N TYR A 5 -11.95 -0.43 -2.53
CA TYR A 5 -11.17 0.57 -1.80
C TYR A 5 -11.72 1.99 -1.99
N ASP A 6 -12.70 2.18 -2.88
CA ASP A 6 -13.32 3.47 -3.17
C ASP A 6 -14.10 3.95 -1.95
N PRO A 7 -13.66 5.04 -1.29
CA PRO A 7 -14.33 5.54 -0.09
C PRO A 7 -15.68 6.18 -0.39
N SER A 8 -15.99 6.48 -1.67
CA SER A 8 -17.23 7.10 -2.12
C SER A 8 -18.38 6.10 -2.33
N VAL A 9 -18.14 4.80 -2.15
CA VAL A 9 -19.16 3.76 -2.28
C VAL A 9 -19.32 2.94 -1.00
N ARG A 10 -20.43 2.21 -0.90
CA ARG A 10 -20.70 1.19 0.12
C ARG A 10 -21.23 -0.08 -0.55
N PHE A 11 -20.83 -1.23 -0.02
CA PHE A 11 -21.33 -2.53 -0.47
C PHE A 11 -22.58 -2.90 0.31
N SER A 12 -23.51 -3.62 -0.32
CA SER A 12 -24.61 -4.26 0.40
C SER A 12 -24.06 -5.35 1.33
N ALA A 13 -24.62 -5.45 2.54
CA ALA A 13 -24.33 -6.54 3.45
C ALA A 13 -24.94 -7.88 2.98
N GLU A 14 -26.05 -7.84 2.25
CA GLU A 14 -26.81 -9.02 1.81
C GLU A 14 -26.46 -9.41 0.36
N PHE A 15 -26.24 -8.44 -0.51
CA PHE A 15 -26.02 -8.65 -1.94
C PHE A 15 -24.63 -8.19 -2.35
N TRP A 16 -23.61 -9.05 -2.23
CA TRP A 16 -22.20 -8.71 -2.41
C TRP A 16 -21.85 -8.00 -3.73
N PHE A 17 -22.65 -8.18 -4.78
CA PHE A 17 -22.49 -7.55 -6.10
C PHE A 17 -23.13 -6.16 -6.20
N ARG A 18 -23.94 -5.74 -5.22
CA ARG A 18 -24.60 -4.42 -5.22
C ARG A 18 -23.74 -3.38 -4.53
N ILE A 19 -23.61 -2.23 -5.19
CA ILE A 19 -22.80 -1.11 -4.75
C ILE A 19 -23.65 0.15 -4.78
N TYR A 20 -23.59 0.93 -3.70
CA TYR A 20 -24.34 2.18 -3.57
C TYR A 20 -23.36 3.35 -3.42
N PRO A 21 -23.60 4.49 -4.07
CA PRO A 21 -22.84 5.70 -3.80
C PRO A 21 -23.14 6.18 -2.37
N LYS A 22 -22.13 6.77 -1.72
CA LYS A 22 -22.34 7.57 -0.51
C LYS A 22 -22.88 8.94 -0.91
N ALA A 23 -23.66 9.53 0.00
CA ALA A 23 -24.39 10.78 -0.24
C ALA A 23 -23.47 11.99 -0.56
N SER A 24 -22.20 11.96 -0.16
CA SER A 24 -21.24 13.02 -0.46
C SER A 24 -19.88 12.46 -0.90
N LYS A 25 -19.35 13.00 -2.00
CA LYS A 25 -17.95 12.80 -2.42
C LYS A 25 -17.09 13.92 -1.85
N ARG A 26 -15.96 13.55 -1.27
CA ARG A 26 -14.94 14.52 -0.81
C ARG A 26 -13.81 14.58 -1.83
N LYS A 27 -13.16 15.74 -1.95
CA LYS A 27 -11.98 15.91 -2.81
C LYS A 27 -10.88 14.90 -2.49
N SER A 28 -10.71 14.56 -1.21
CA SER A 28 -9.75 13.57 -0.70
C SER A 28 -10.08 12.13 -1.07
N ASP A 29 -11.31 11.82 -1.51
CA ASP A 29 -11.72 10.43 -1.78
C ASP A 29 -10.93 9.82 -2.95
N ALA A 30 -10.59 10.64 -3.96
CA ALA A 30 -9.73 10.22 -5.07
C ALA A 30 -8.29 9.95 -4.61
N GLU A 31 -7.76 10.77 -3.71
CA GLU A 31 -6.41 10.59 -3.13
C GLU A 31 -6.36 9.32 -2.28
N VAL A 32 -7.40 9.07 -1.46
CA VAL A 32 -7.52 7.86 -0.65
C VAL A 32 -7.63 6.61 -1.53
N LEU A 33 -8.44 6.66 -2.59
CA LEU A 33 -8.56 5.54 -3.54
C LEU A 33 -7.21 5.26 -4.22
N LEU A 34 -6.51 6.31 -4.67
CA LEU A 34 -5.19 6.17 -5.30
C LEU A 34 -4.20 5.52 -4.33
N ALA A 35 -4.09 6.05 -3.11
CA ALA A 35 -3.15 5.54 -2.12
C ALA A 35 -3.40 4.06 -1.80
N ARG A 36 -4.66 3.70 -1.51
CA ARG A 36 -5.06 2.31 -1.25
C ARG A 36 -4.80 1.39 -2.45
N SER A 37 -5.07 1.87 -3.66
CA SER A 37 -4.84 1.11 -4.89
C SER A 37 -3.35 0.86 -5.11
N CYS A 38 -2.49 1.86 -4.89
CA CYS A 38 -1.05 1.69 -4.95
C CYS A 38 -0.54 0.67 -3.93
N LYS A 39 -1.05 0.72 -2.69
CA LYS A 39 -0.66 -0.24 -1.65
C LYS A 39 -1.04 -1.67 -2.03
N LEU A 40 -2.29 -1.88 -2.45
CA LEU A 40 -2.76 -3.18 -2.94
C LEU A 40 -1.91 -3.65 -4.11
N LEU A 41 -1.66 -2.79 -5.09
CA LEU A 41 -0.85 -3.16 -6.25
C LEU A 41 0.56 -3.61 -5.84
N VAL A 42 1.19 -2.92 -4.89
CA VAL A 42 2.50 -3.35 -4.34
C VAL A 42 2.41 -4.72 -3.68
N HIS A 43 1.35 -4.97 -2.90
CA HIS A 43 1.11 -6.27 -2.27
C HIS A 43 1.00 -7.40 -3.30
N GLU A 44 0.14 -7.21 -4.31
CA GLU A 44 -0.07 -8.21 -5.36
C GLU A 44 1.19 -8.40 -6.24
N ILE A 45 1.94 -7.33 -6.55
CA ILE A 45 3.22 -7.45 -7.25
C ILE A 45 4.22 -8.30 -6.45
N CYS A 46 4.26 -8.15 -5.12
CA CYS A 46 5.14 -8.96 -4.30
C CYS A 46 4.75 -10.45 -4.33
N HIS A 47 3.46 -10.77 -4.42
CA HIS A 47 3.00 -12.15 -4.65
C HIS A 47 3.50 -12.72 -5.99
N LEU A 48 3.58 -11.91 -7.06
CA LEU A 48 4.20 -12.34 -8.33
C LEU A 48 5.66 -12.74 -8.17
N TYR A 49 6.35 -12.22 -7.15
CA TYR A 49 7.72 -12.57 -6.79
C TYR A 49 7.80 -13.54 -5.60
N LEU A 50 6.77 -14.38 -5.39
CA LEU A 50 6.76 -15.46 -4.39
C LEU A 50 7.04 -14.95 -2.96
N VAL A 51 6.61 -13.73 -2.65
CA VAL A 51 6.61 -13.22 -1.28
C VAL A 51 5.22 -13.52 -0.70
N ASP A 52 5.15 -14.49 0.21
CA ASP A 52 3.92 -14.81 0.92
C ASP A 52 3.57 -13.75 1.97
N HIS A 53 2.37 -13.86 2.53
CA HIS A 53 1.95 -13.01 3.64
C HIS A 53 2.97 -13.00 4.79
N CYS A 54 3.19 -11.82 5.35
CA CYS A 54 4.13 -11.59 6.44
C CYS A 54 3.45 -11.67 7.80
N THR A 55 4.05 -12.41 8.71
CA THR A 55 3.65 -12.52 10.12
C THR A 55 4.70 -11.96 11.08
N ASN A 56 5.84 -11.48 10.56
CA ASN A 56 7.00 -11.11 11.37
C ASN A 56 6.93 -9.68 11.94
N TYR A 57 6.48 -8.72 11.13
CA TYR A 57 6.49 -7.29 11.45
C TYR A 57 5.34 -6.58 10.73
N ALA A 58 5.11 -5.31 11.06
CA ALA A 58 4.29 -4.42 10.24
C ALA A 58 4.89 -4.35 8.82
N CYS A 59 4.11 -4.75 7.82
CA CYS A 59 4.53 -4.93 6.44
C CYS A 59 3.34 -4.76 5.49
N VAL A 60 3.59 -4.22 4.30
CA VAL A 60 2.61 -4.20 3.20
C VAL A 60 2.15 -5.61 2.80
N MET A 61 2.93 -6.64 3.15
CA MET A 61 2.60 -8.05 2.95
C MET A 61 1.83 -8.68 4.10
N ASN A 62 1.41 -7.94 5.15
CA ASN A 62 0.58 -8.57 6.18
C ASN A 62 -0.75 -9.06 5.58
N GLY A 63 -1.18 -10.26 5.94
CA GLY A 63 -2.50 -10.75 5.54
C GLY A 63 -3.61 -9.94 6.22
N SER A 64 -4.74 -9.75 5.53
CA SER A 64 -5.94 -9.08 6.07
C SER A 64 -7.20 -9.91 5.80
N GLY A 65 -8.06 -10.04 6.81
CA GLY A 65 -9.37 -10.68 6.71
C GLY A 65 -10.48 -9.70 6.31
N HIS A 66 -10.29 -8.40 6.58
CA HIS A 66 -11.22 -7.36 6.18
C HIS A 66 -10.54 -6.02 5.85
N LEU A 67 -11.31 -5.08 5.31
CA LEU A 67 -10.79 -3.82 4.77
C LEU A 67 -10.17 -2.91 5.82
N GLU A 68 -10.75 -2.84 7.01
CA GLU A 68 -10.21 -2.01 8.09
C GLU A 68 -8.86 -2.51 8.58
N GLU A 69 -8.63 -3.82 8.56
CA GLU A 69 -7.30 -4.40 8.79
C GLU A 69 -6.32 -3.97 7.71
N ASP A 70 -6.67 -4.17 6.43
CA ASP A 70 -5.84 -3.72 5.32
C ASP A 70 -5.49 -2.23 5.48
N TYR A 71 -6.48 -1.36 5.72
CA TYR A 71 -6.27 0.09 5.82
C TYR A 71 -5.26 0.50 6.91
N ARG A 72 -5.11 -0.30 7.97
CA ARG A 72 -4.15 -0.06 9.07
C ARG A 72 -2.74 -0.53 8.74
N GLN A 73 -2.58 -1.43 7.78
CA GLN A 73 -1.27 -1.95 7.39
C GLN A 73 -0.43 -0.88 6.69
N PRO A 74 0.90 -0.91 6.86
CA PRO A 74 1.78 0.10 6.29
C PRO A 74 1.97 -0.09 4.78
N TYR A 75 2.48 0.94 4.12
CA TYR A 75 2.88 0.91 2.70
C TYR A 75 4.25 0.24 2.45
N HIS A 76 5.05 0.03 3.50
CA HIS A 76 6.42 -0.44 3.36
C HIS A 76 6.57 -1.94 3.52
N LEU A 77 7.57 -2.50 2.86
CA LEU A 77 8.06 -3.85 3.17
C LEU A 77 8.86 -3.80 4.48
N CYS A 78 8.63 -4.76 5.37
CA CYS A 78 9.49 -4.96 6.51
C CYS A 78 10.89 -5.43 6.07
N PRO A 79 11.92 -5.40 6.94
CA PRO A 79 13.28 -5.80 6.56
C PRO A 79 13.37 -7.23 6.00
N VAL A 80 12.53 -8.15 6.49
CA VAL A 80 12.49 -9.54 6.02
C VAL A 80 12.00 -9.62 4.58
N ASP A 81 10.85 -9.06 4.28
CA ASP A 81 10.27 -9.17 2.93
C ASP A 81 10.96 -8.26 1.92
N LEU A 82 11.52 -7.13 2.37
CA LEU A 82 12.41 -6.31 1.56
C LEU A 82 13.64 -7.12 1.13
N ARG A 83 14.24 -7.90 2.04
CA ARG A 83 15.37 -8.78 1.72
C ARG A 83 14.96 -9.92 0.79
N LYS A 84 13.79 -10.55 1.00
CA LYS A 84 13.27 -11.58 0.08
C LYS A 84 13.13 -11.03 -1.34
N LEU A 85 12.50 -9.85 -1.47
CA LEU A 85 12.26 -9.22 -2.76
C LEU A 85 13.58 -8.77 -3.42
N CYS A 86 14.48 -8.13 -2.66
CA CYS A 86 15.81 -7.72 -3.12
C CYS A 86 16.63 -8.93 -3.60
N ARG A 87 16.57 -10.08 -2.91
CA ARG A 87 17.26 -11.30 -3.34
C ARG A 87 16.73 -11.87 -4.67
N ARG A 88 15.45 -11.65 -4.98
CA ARG A 88 14.84 -12.13 -6.24
C ARG A 88 15.06 -11.19 -7.41
N LEU A 89 15.11 -9.89 -7.17
CA LEU A 89 15.20 -8.86 -8.21
C LEU A 89 16.59 -8.26 -8.37
N GLY A 90 17.48 -8.40 -7.39
CA GLY A 90 18.85 -7.88 -7.46
C GLY A 90 18.97 -6.35 -7.42
N PHE A 91 17.99 -5.62 -6.88
CA PHE A 91 18.04 -4.15 -6.82
C PHE A 91 18.81 -3.64 -5.59
N ASP A 92 19.39 -2.45 -5.71
CA ASP A 92 19.95 -1.71 -4.57
C ASP A 92 18.84 -1.10 -3.71
N VAL A 93 18.91 -1.34 -2.40
CA VAL A 93 17.87 -0.93 -1.45
C VAL A 93 17.82 0.60 -1.31
N MET A 94 18.98 1.26 -1.29
CA MET A 94 19.05 2.71 -1.13
C MET A 94 18.51 3.42 -2.38
N GLU A 95 18.87 2.94 -3.55
CA GLU A 95 18.36 3.45 -4.81
C GLU A 95 16.86 3.27 -4.93
N ARG A 96 16.33 2.11 -4.55
CA ARG A 96 14.88 1.89 -4.44
C ARG A 96 14.22 2.95 -3.55
N TYR A 97 14.77 3.25 -2.38
CA TYR A 97 14.18 4.28 -1.50
C TYR A 97 14.28 5.68 -2.09
N ARG A 98 15.36 6.05 -2.78
CA ARG A 98 15.48 7.34 -3.48
C ARG A 98 14.42 7.49 -4.56
N LEU A 99 14.22 6.46 -5.38
CA LEU A 99 13.20 6.43 -6.43
C LEU A 99 11.78 6.51 -5.86
N LEU A 100 11.49 5.76 -4.80
CA LEU A 100 10.18 5.82 -4.14
C LEU A 100 9.92 7.18 -3.50
N ARG A 101 10.94 7.83 -2.92
CA ARG A 101 10.83 9.19 -2.38
C ARG A 101 10.41 10.17 -3.48
N HIS A 102 11.02 10.08 -4.66
CA HIS A 102 10.67 10.91 -5.81
C HIS A 102 9.22 10.72 -6.25
N VAL A 103 8.74 9.47 -6.28
CA VAL A 103 7.33 9.17 -6.59
C VAL A 103 6.42 9.80 -5.53
N CYS A 104 6.71 9.63 -4.23
CA CYS A 104 5.87 10.17 -3.17
C CYS A 104 5.82 11.71 -3.17
N GLN A 105 6.95 12.37 -3.47
CA GLN A 105 7.01 13.85 -3.57
C GLN A 105 6.10 14.41 -4.67
N LYS A 106 5.90 13.66 -5.76
CA LYS A 106 5.03 14.05 -6.87
C LYS A 106 3.55 13.73 -6.64
N ASN A 107 3.22 12.94 -5.62
CA ASN A 107 1.87 12.41 -5.41
C ASN A 107 1.38 12.74 -3.99
N PRO A 108 0.55 13.79 -3.81
CA PRO A 108 0.03 14.20 -2.50
C PRO A 108 -0.66 13.08 -1.73
N ALA A 109 -1.32 12.15 -2.43
CA ALA A 109 -1.95 10.96 -1.87
C ALA A 109 -0.99 10.03 -1.09
N LEU A 110 0.32 10.10 -1.38
CA LEU A 110 1.36 9.26 -0.78
C LEU A 110 2.25 10.02 0.21
N LYS A 111 1.82 11.20 0.67
CA LYS A 111 2.61 12.07 1.54
C LYS A 111 3.14 11.36 2.79
N ASP A 112 2.27 10.62 3.50
CA ASP A 112 2.63 9.92 4.73
C ASP A 112 3.69 8.83 4.48
N TYR A 113 3.56 8.12 3.36
CA TYR A 113 4.56 7.13 2.96
C TYR A 113 5.89 7.81 2.57
N GLY A 114 5.83 8.97 1.90
CA GLY A 114 7.01 9.78 1.60
C GLY A 114 7.77 10.22 2.85
N GLN A 115 7.07 10.63 3.91
CA GLN A 115 7.67 10.97 5.20
C GLN A 115 8.36 9.75 5.83
N TRP A 116 7.70 8.59 5.84
CA TRP A 116 8.29 7.35 6.32
C TRP A 116 9.56 6.97 5.55
N ILE A 117 9.56 7.08 4.21
CA ILE A 117 10.74 6.83 3.38
C ILE A 117 11.88 7.79 3.75
N GLN A 118 11.58 9.06 3.99
CA GLN A 118 12.60 10.03 4.36
C GLN A 118 13.29 9.67 5.69
N SER A 119 12.51 9.28 6.70
CA SER A 119 13.07 8.76 7.96
C SER A 119 13.91 7.49 7.72
N ARG A 120 13.48 6.61 6.82
CA ARG A 120 14.19 5.36 6.53
C ARG A 120 15.52 5.59 5.81
N VAL A 121 15.58 6.51 4.86
CA VAL A 121 16.82 6.92 4.17
C VAL A 121 17.80 7.56 5.15
N ALA A 122 17.32 8.43 6.04
CA ALA A 122 18.16 9.06 7.07
C ALA A 122 18.77 8.03 8.03
N ALA A 123 18.03 6.97 8.36
CA ALA A 123 18.51 5.90 9.24
C ALA A 123 19.37 4.82 8.54
N LEU A 124 19.63 4.95 7.23
CA LEU A 124 20.50 4.04 6.46
C LEU A 124 21.69 4.76 5.82
N SER A 125 21.69 6.09 5.85
CA SER A 125 22.83 6.95 5.47
C SER A 125 23.81 7.03 6.62
#